data_AF-A0A847ZR79-F1
#
_entry.id   AF-A0A847ZR79-F1
#
_cell.length_a   1.000
_cell.length_b   1.000
_cell.length_c   1.000
_cell.angle_alpha   90.00
_cell.angle_beta   90.00
_cell.angle_gamma   90.00
#
_symmetry.space_group_name_H-M   'P 1'
#
loop_
_entity.id
_entity.type
_entity.pdbx_description
1 polymer ?
#
loop_
_entity_poly.entity_id
_entity_poly.type
_entity_poly.pdbx_seq_one_letter_code
_entity_poly.pdbx_strand_id
1 'polypeptide(L)'
;KPKAIDPPPAAADLEAGAATYKKLGCVACHGVEGKKVNVPTYPVLAGLNRDYLVRQMTDMRDGLRVNGQSKLMLGIIKKADDAAIASIATYLSQIDRSAK
;
A
#
# COMPACT_ATOMS: atom_id res chain seq x y z
N LYS A 1 -6.47 -13.87 -4.02
CA LYS A 1 -5.12 -14.47 -4.05
C LYS A 1 -4.09 -13.50 -4.65
N PRO A 2 -3.03 -13.18 -3.91
CA PRO A 2 -1.86 -12.42 -4.37
C PRO A 2 -1.25 -12.94 -5.67
N LYS A 3 -0.73 -12.02 -6.49
CA LYS A 3 0.19 -12.40 -7.57
C LYS A 3 1.56 -12.68 -6.96
N ALA A 4 2.17 -13.81 -7.34
CA ALA A 4 3.54 -14.12 -6.95
C ALA A 4 4.52 -13.06 -7.46
N ILE A 5 5.55 -12.80 -6.66
CA ILE A 5 6.72 -12.00 -7.03
C ILE A 5 7.88 -13.00 -7.16
N ASP A 6 8.70 -12.86 -8.19
CA ASP A 6 9.87 -13.70 -8.42
C ASP A 6 11.17 -12.86 -8.34
N PRO A 7 12.11 -13.22 -7.43
CA PRO A 7 11.96 -14.24 -6.38
C PRO A 7 10.91 -13.82 -5.32
N PRO A 8 10.34 -14.79 -4.58
CA PRO A 8 9.43 -14.48 -3.48
C PRO A 8 10.10 -13.56 -2.45
N PRO A 9 9.38 -12.55 -1.91
CA PRO A 9 9.93 -11.70 -0.87
C PRO A 9 10.23 -12.51 0.39
N ALA A 10 11.32 -12.18 1.07
CA ALA A 10 11.65 -12.80 2.34
C ALA A 10 10.63 -12.39 3.42
N ALA A 11 10.50 -13.19 4.47
CA ALA A 11 9.64 -12.85 5.61
C ALA A 11 10.01 -11.48 6.21
N ALA A 12 11.30 -11.19 6.31
CA ALA A 12 11.80 -9.90 6.80
C ALA A 12 11.36 -8.71 5.92
N ASP A 13 11.24 -8.89 4.60
CA ASP A 13 10.75 -7.84 3.69
C ASP A 13 9.27 -7.54 3.96
N LEU A 14 8.48 -8.59 4.20
CA LEU A 14 7.06 -8.47 4.52
C LEU A 14 6.85 -7.80 5.89
N GLU A 15 7.66 -8.15 6.88
CA GLU A 15 7.65 -7.52 8.21
C GLU A 15 8.05 -6.04 8.13
N ALA A 16 9.11 -5.72 7.40
CA ALA A 16 9.54 -4.34 7.18
C ALA A 16 8.47 -3.50 6.47
N GLY A 17 7.81 -4.07 5.45
CA GLY A 17 6.71 -3.42 4.75
C GLY A 17 5.49 -3.21 5.64
N ALA A 18 5.13 -4.19 6.48
CA ALA A 18 4.06 -4.06 7.47
C ALA A 18 4.36 -2.95 8.50
N ALA A 19 5.59 -2.92 9.02
CA ALA A 19 6.04 -1.91 9.97
C ALA A 19 6.01 -0.51 9.34
N THR A 20 6.48 -0.37 8.11
CA THR A 20 6.47 0.90 7.37
C THR A 20 5.05 1.38 7.09
N TYR A 21 4.16 0.47 6.64
CA TYR A 21 2.74 0.73 6.44
C TYR A 21 2.06 1.24 7.71
N LYS A 22 2.36 0.64 8.86
CA LYS A 22 1.86 1.08 10.17
C LYS A 22 2.45 2.44 10.58
N LYS A 23 3.76 2.62 10.45
CA LYS A 23 4.49 3.84 10.83
C LYS A 23 3.99 5.08 10.09
N LEU A 24 3.67 4.95 8.80
CA LEU A 24 3.15 6.06 8.00
C LEU A 24 1.65 6.34 8.22
N GLY A 25 0.98 5.56 9.08
CA GLY A 25 -0.42 5.78 9.44
C GLY A 25 -1.43 5.29 8.39
N CYS A 26 -0.98 4.52 7.39
CA CYS A 26 -1.83 4.01 6.31
C CYS A 26 -3.04 3.21 6.83
N VAL A 27 -2.84 2.51 7.96
CA VAL A 27 -3.86 1.71 8.66
C VAL A 27 -5.11 2.51 9.00
N ALA A 28 -4.98 3.80 9.31
CA ALA A 28 -6.10 4.62 9.78
C ALA A 28 -7.21 4.75 8.72
N CYS A 29 -6.86 4.74 7.43
CA CYS A 29 -7.82 4.88 6.34
C CYS A 29 -7.98 3.58 5.53
N HIS A 30 -6.92 2.79 5.37
CA HIS A 30 -6.95 1.58 4.54
C HIS A 30 -7.12 0.29 5.36
N GLY A 31 -7.19 0.39 6.68
CA GLY A 31 -7.38 -0.74 7.58
C GLY A 31 -6.10 -1.53 7.84
N VAL A 32 -6.20 -2.47 8.77
CA VAL A 32 -5.14 -3.43 9.06
C VAL A 32 -4.93 -4.29 7.80
N GLU A 33 -3.67 -4.48 7.41
CA GLU A 33 -3.26 -5.17 6.18
C GLU A 33 -3.82 -4.58 4.87
N GLY A 34 -4.39 -3.37 4.89
CA GLY A 34 -5.00 -2.77 3.70
C GLY A 34 -6.35 -3.36 3.32
N LYS A 35 -7.04 -4.06 4.24
CA LYS A 35 -8.33 -4.73 4.02
C LYS A 35 -9.58 -3.82 4.11
N LYS A 36 -9.39 -2.49 4.09
CA LYS A 36 -10.41 -1.42 4.22
C LYS A 36 -11.02 -1.29 5.63
N VAL A 37 -11.34 -0.05 6.00
CA VAL A 37 -12.17 0.28 7.18
C VAL A 37 -13.62 0.52 6.74
N ASN A 38 -14.58 0.58 7.67
CA ASN A 38 -16.03 0.73 7.42
C ASN A 38 -16.47 1.95 6.57
N VAL A 39 -15.54 2.76 6.06
CA VAL A 39 -15.77 3.89 5.17
C VAL A 39 -15.66 3.44 3.70
N PRO A 40 -16.76 3.49 2.92
CA PRO A 40 -16.78 2.98 1.54
C PRO A 40 -15.82 3.66 0.56
N THR A 41 -15.45 4.91 0.81
CA THR A 41 -14.64 5.74 -0.10
C THR A 41 -13.15 5.39 -0.10
N TYR A 42 -12.65 4.68 0.93
CA TYR A 42 -11.26 4.26 0.98
C TYR A 42 -11.07 2.90 0.27
N PRO A 43 -10.16 2.82 -0.71
CA PRO A 43 -9.95 1.58 -1.46
C PRO A 43 -9.29 0.50 -0.60
N VAL A 44 -9.62 -0.76 -0.90
CA VAL A 44 -8.89 -1.94 -0.44
C VAL A 44 -7.56 -2.02 -1.16
N LEU A 45 -6.47 -2.15 -0.42
CA LEU A 45 -5.11 -2.23 -0.95
C LEU A 45 -4.54 -3.65 -0.92
N ALA A 46 -4.97 -4.46 0.06
CA ALA A 46 -4.57 -5.85 0.21
C ALA A 46 -4.62 -6.58 -1.14
N GLY A 47 -3.60 -7.36 -1.49
CA GLY A 47 -3.55 -8.20 -2.68
C GLY A 47 -3.59 -7.48 -4.03
N LEU A 48 -3.46 -6.14 -4.07
CA LEU A 48 -3.23 -5.44 -5.34
C LEU A 48 -1.87 -5.84 -5.92
N ASN A 49 -1.73 -5.76 -7.24
CA ASN A 49 -0.44 -6.00 -7.87
C ASN A 49 0.62 -5.02 -7.34
N ARG A 50 1.84 -5.52 -7.08
CA ARG A 50 2.95 -4.73 -6.53
C ARG A 50 3.27 -3.51 -7.40
N ASP A 51 3.45 -3.70 -8.71
CA ASP A 51 3.88 -2.62 -9.60
C ASP A 51 2.77 -1.56 -9.76
N TYR A 52 1.52 -2.01 -9.74
CA TYR A 52 0.38 -1.09 -9.66
C TYR A 52 0.43 -0.25 -8.39
N LEU A 53 0.64 -0.85 -7.22
CA LEU A 53 0.76 -0.15 -5.94
C LEU A 53 1.92 0.87 -5.95
N VAL A 54 3.10 0.45 -6.40
CA VAL A 54 4.27 1.34 -6.54
C VAL A 54 3.92 2.53 -7.42
N ARG A 55 3.35 2.27 -8.60
CA ARG A 55 3.00 3.33 -9.55
C ARG A 55 1.96 4.29 -8.98
N GLN A 56 0.89 3.78 -8.37
CA GLN A 56 -0.13 4.65 -7.79
C GLN A 56 0.41 5.52 -6.65
N MET A 57 1.24 4.96 -5.77
CA MET A 57 1.86 5.71 -4.69
C MET A 57 2.82 6.79 -5.22
N THR A 58 3.65 6.44 -6.19
CA THR A 58 4.62 7.36 -6.83
C THR A 58 3.89 8.47 -7.59
N ASP A 59 2.91 8.13 -8.44
CA ASP A 59 2.11 9.10 -9.19
C ASP A 59 1.37 10.07 -8.25
N MET A 60 0.86 9.57 -7.11
CA MET A 60 0.24 10.44 -6.10
C MET A 60 1.27 11.34 -5.42
N ARG A 61 2.44 10.82 -5.01
CA ARG A 61 3.51 11.60 -4.36
C ARG A 61 4.02 12.72 -5.24
N ASP A 62 4.22 12.41 -6.52
CA ASP A 62 4.84 13.30 -7.51
C ASP A 62 3.81 14.23 -8.17
N GLY A 63 2.54 14.14 -7.77
CA GLY A 63 1.47 15.01 -8.26
C GLY A 63 0.95 14.67 -9.66
N LEU A 64 1.34 13.52 -10.21
CA LEU A 64 0.82 12.99 -11.47
C LEU A 64 -0.61 12.42 -11.32
N ARG A 65 -1.01 12.07 -10.09
CA ARG A 65 -2.38 11.63 -9.75
C ARG A 65 -3.02 12.52 -8.69
N VAL A 66 -3.85 13.47 -9.15
CA VAL A 66 -4.51 14.50 -8.30
C VAL A 66 -6.04 14.44 -8.30
N ASN A 67 -6.62 13.31 -8.72
CA ASN A 67 -8.07 13.13 -8.84
C ASN A 67 -8.76 12.67 -7.55
N GLY A 68 -9.97 13.19 -7.29
CA GLY A 68 -10.84 12.74 -6.21
C GLY A 68 -10.14 12.71 -4.85
N GLN A 69 -10.18 11.56 -4.19
CA GLN A 69 -9.61 11.34 -2.85
C GLN A 69 -8.07 11.21 -2.84
N SER A 70 -7.39 11.23 -3.99
CA SER A 70 -5.91 11.15 -4.02
C SER A 70 -5.25 12.37 -3.37
N LYS A 71 -5.96 13.52 -3.32
CA LYS A 71 -5.51 14.72 -2.59
C LYS A 71 -5.34 14.47 -1.09
N LEU A 72 -6.18 13.62 -0.48
CA LEU A 72 -6.00 13.21 0.92
C LEU A 72 -4.76 12.34 1.11
N MET A 73 -4.49 11.45 0.13
CA MET A 73 -3.29 10.61 0.14
C MET A 73 -1.99 11.39 -0.07
N LEU A 74 -2.02 12.52 -0.79
CA LEU A 74 -0.84 13.35 -1.05
C LEU A 74 -0.10 13.74 0.25
N GLY A 75 -0.83 14.16 1.28
CA GLY A 75 -0.23 14.57 2.56
C GLY A 75 0.42 13.42 3.34
N ILE A 76 -0.05 12.19 3.13
CA ILE A 76 0.51 10.98 3.74
C ILE A 76 1.70 10.49 2.93
N ILE A 77 1.52 10.32 1.62
CA ILE A 77 2.51 9.67 0.75
C ILE A 77 3.75 10.53 0.51
N LYS A 78 3.67 11.86 0.69
CA LYS A 78 4.85 12.74 0.67
C LYS A 78 5.88 12.42 1.76
N LYS A 79 5.52 11.66 2.79
CA LYS A 79 6.44 11.20 3.84
C LYS A 79 7.19 9.91 3.46
N ALA A 80 6.83 9.28 2.34
CA ALA A 80 7.43 8.04 1.86
C ALA A 80 8.46 8.32 0.76
N ASP A 81 9.66 7.79 0.93
CA ASP A 81 10.65 7.67 -0.13
C ASP A 81 10.38 6.43 -1.00
N ASP A 82 11.19 6.24 -2.05
CA ASP A 82 11.02 5.11 -2.98
C ASP A 82 11.17 3.75 -2.29
N ALA A 83 12.05 3.67 -1.29
CA ALA A 83 12.26 2.45 -0.51
C ALA A 83 11.03 2.11 0.32
N ALA A 84 10.43 3.09 1.00
CA ALA A 84 9.19 2.91 1.75
C ALA A 84 8.03 2.53 0.84
N ILE A 85 7.90 3.17 -0.34
CA ILE A 85 6.88 2.84 -1.34
C ILE A 85 7.03 1.39 -1.81
N ALA A 86 8.25 0.98 -2.18
CA ALA A 86 8.52 -0.38 -2.63
C ALA A 86 8.23 -1.40 -1.53
N SER A 87 8.65 -1.11 -0.29
CA SER A 87 8.45 -1.98 0.87
C SER A 87 6.97 -2.18 1.19
N ILE A 88 6.19 -1.08 1.23
CA ILE A 88 4.73 -1.13 1.44
C ILE A 88 4.04 -1.88 0.30
N ALA A 89 4.43 -1.64 -0.96
CA ALA A 89 3.83 -2.30 -2.11
C ALA A 89 4.10 -3.82 -2.10
N THR A 90 5.32 -4.24 -1.79
CA THR A 90 5.68 -5.65 -1.63
C THR A 90 4.78 -6.29 -0.57
N TYR A 91 4.72 -5.73 0.64
CA TYR A 91 3.88 -6.23 1.73
C TYR A 91 2.40 -6.34 1.33
N LEU A 92 1.78 -5.23 0.92
CA LEU A 92 0.35 -5.20 0.61
C LEU A 92 -0.02 -6.15 -0.53
N SER A 93 0.86 -6.31 -1.53
CA SER A 93 0.60 -7.20 -2.66
C SER A 93 0.50 -8.66 -2.28
N GLN A 94 1.14 -9.06 -1.17
CA GLN A 94 1.17 -10.42 -0.67
C GLN A 94 0.08 -10.70 0.39
N ILE A 95 -0.74 -9.71 0.75
CA ILE A 95 -1.91 -9.93 1.61
C ILE A 95 -3.02 -10.61 0.82
N ASP A 96 -3.54 -11.73 1.34
CA ASP A 96 -4.72 -12.34 0.73
C ASP A 96 -6.01 -11.61 1.10
N ARG A 97 -6.75 -11.19 0.07
CA ARG A 97 -8.06 -10.53 0.18
C ARG A 97 -9.16 -11.45 0.66
N SER A 98 -9.01 -12.75 0.41
CA SER A 98 -10.03 -13.77 0.68
C SER A 98 -10.01 -14.29 2.12
N ALA A 99 -8.95 -13.99 2.88
CA ALA A 99 -8.88 -14.33 4.30
C ALA A 99 -9.89 -13.45 5.07
N LYS A 100 -11.05 -14.05 5.35
CA LYS A 100 -12.11 -13.51 6.22
C LYS A 100 -11.58 -13.21 7.61
#